data_AF-A0A378H5H1-F1
#
_entry.id   AF-A0A378H5H1-F1
#
_cell.length_a   1.000
_cell.length_b   1.000
_cell.length_c   1.000
_cell.angle_alpha   90.00
_cell.angle_beta   90.00
_cell.angle_gamma   90.00
#
_symmetry.space_group_name_H-M   'P 1'
#
loop_
_entity.id
_entity.type
_entity.pdbx_description
1 polymer ?
#
loop_
_entity_poly.entity_id
_entity_poly.type
_entity_poly.pdbx_seq_one_letter_code
_entity_poly.pdbx_strand_id
1 'polypeptide(L)'
;MRSLAVRSPQGDIRLALNISQSRATQIARSVACYQGAGLQHAAFACRDLPAACDQLAEVARHTLPIPANYYDDLLARFGGELDVGQLQRQQLLYDRDPQGGDFLHLYTRPFTVGRFFFELTERRAGYALYGAANAAVRLAAMQYC
;
A
#
# COMPACT_ATOMS: atom_id res chain seq x y z
N MET A 1 -14.20 -13.17 1.02
CA MET A 1 -13.18 -12.63 0.09
C MET A 1 -12.15 -13.72 -0.11
N ARG A 2 -11.75 -14.02 -1.35
CA ARG A 2 -10.63 -14.94 -1.64
C ARG A 2 -9.53 -14.11 -2.31
N SER A 3 -8.30 -14.23 -1.82
CA SER A 3 -7.12 -13.57 -2.39
C SER A 3 -6.13 -14.64 -2.81
N LEU A 4 -5.65 -14.57 -4.06
CA LEU A 4 -4.64 -15.46 -4.62
C LEU A 4 -3.47 -14.60 -5.09
N ALA A 5 -2.29 -14.80 -4.52
CA ALA A 5 -1.07 -14.13 -4.98
C ALA A 5 -0.29 -15.08 -5.90
N VAL A 6 -0.06 -14.68 -7.14
CA VAL A 6 0.77 -15.39 -8.12
C VAL A 6 2.08 -14.62 -8.28
N ARG A 7 3.21 -15.32 -8.28
CA ARG A 7 4.53 -14.73 -8.53
C ARG A 7 5.14 -15.32 -9.80
N SER A 8 5.79 -14.48 -10.59
CA SER A 8 6.70 -14.95 -11.63
C SER A 8 7.82 -15.81 -11.01
N PRO A 9 8.39 -16.77 -11.74
CA PRO A 9 9.48 -17.63 -11.23
C PRO A 9 10.69 -16.84 -10.73
N GLN A 10 10.95 -15.67 -11.33
CA GLN A 10 12.05 -14.78 -11.01
C GLN A 10 11.70 -13.77 -9.89
N GLY A 11 10.42 -13.63 -9.55
CA GLY A 11 9.94 -12.81 -8.42
C GLY A 11 9.68 -11.34 -8.75
N ASP A 12 10.02 -10.89 -9.97
CA ASP A 12 9.92 -9.50 -10.42
C ASP A 12 8.47 -9.02 -10.61
N ILE A 13 7.59 -9.94 -11.02
CA ILE A 13 6.16 -9.68 -11.17
C ILE A 13 5.39 -10.46 -10.11
N ARG A 14 4.52 -9.76 -9.38
CA ARG A 14 3.55 -10.34 -8.43
C ARG A 14 2.15 -9.84 -8.78
N LEU A 15 1.22 -10.79 -8.93
CA LEU A 15 -0.19 -10.53 -9.23
C LEU A 15 -1.03 -10.95 -8.04
N ALA A 16 -1.62 -9.99 -7.34
CA ALA A 16 -2.58 -10.23 -6.26
C ALA A 16 -4.01 -10.23 -6.80
N LEU A 17 -4.56 -11.41 -7.07
CA LEU A 17 -5.92 -11.61 -7.57
C LEU A 17 -6.90 -11.67 -6.40
N ASN A 18 -7.74 -10.65 -6.27
CA ASN A 18 -8.75 -10.58 -5.23
C ASN A 18 -10.14 -10.83 -5.82
N ILE A 19 -10.79 -11.93 -5.41
CA ILE A 19 -12.13 -12.31 -5.83
C ILE A 19 -13.10 -12.10 -4.66
N SER A 20 -14.14 -11.31 -4.89
CA SER A 20 -15.23 -11.17 -3.93
C SER A 20 -16.50 -11.85 -4.45
N GLN A 21 -17.10 -12.68 -3.60
CA GLN A 21 -18.40 -13.30 -3.85
C GLN A 21 -19.57 -12.45 -3.33
N SER A 22 -19.30 -11.30 -2.67
CA SER A 22 -20.34 -10.50 -2.02
C SER A 22 -20.41 -9.08 -2.58
N ARG A 23 -21.61 -8.68 -3.04
CA ARG A 23 -21.93 -7.40 -3.69
C ARG A 23 -21.65 -6.14 -2.84
N ALA A 24 -21.47 -6.27 -1.53
CA ALA A 24 -21.30 -5.14 -0.60
C ALA A 24 -19.83 -4.78 -0.29
N THR A 25 -18.85 -5.49 -0.85
CA THR A 25 -17.42 -5.27 -0.55
C THR A 25 -16.81 -4.19 -1.45
N GLN A 26 -15.71 -3.56 -1.02
CA GLN A 26 -15.01 -2.55 -1.85
C GLN A 26 -14.50 -3.14 -3.18
N ILE A 27 -14.20 -4.44 -3.24
CA ILE A 27 -13.93 -5.19 -4.48
C ILE A 27 -15.18 -5.25 -5.36
N ALA A 28 -16.35 -5.55 -4.79
CA ALA A 28 -17.59 -5.55 -5.56
C ALA A 28 -18.00 -4.15 -6.03
N ARG A 29 -17.70 -3.09 -5.27
CA ARG A 29 -17.83 -1.70 -5.72
C ARG A 29 -16.86 -1.36 -6.85
N SER A 30 -15.60 -1.79 -6.77
CA SER A 30 -14.64 -1.62 -7.86
C SER A 30 -15.13 -2.35 -9.12
N VAL A 31 -15.56 -3.61 -8.98
CA VAL A 31 -16.14 -4.41 -10.06
C VAL A 31 -17.39 -3.75 -10.66
N ALA A 32 -18.26 -3.17 -9.83
CA ALA A 32 -19.44 -2.44 -10.28
C ALA A 32 -19.06 -1.12 -11.01
N CYS A 33 -18.07 -0.38 -10.52
CA CYS A 33 -17.52 0.82 -11.17
C CYS A 33 -16.80 0.53 -12.50
N TYR A 34 -16.31 -0.70 -12.67
CA TYR A 34 -15.68 -1.22 -13.89
C TYR A 34 -16.63 -1.99 -14.81
N GLN A 35 -17.91 -2.16 -14.46
CA GLN A 35 -18.84 -3.04 -15.19
C GLN A 35 -18.30 -4.49 -15.35
N GLY A 36 -17.44 -4.97 -14.43
CA GLY A 36 -16.75 -6.26 -14.57
C GLY A 36 -15.48 -6.38 -13.72
N ALA A 37 -14.65 -7.40 -13.96
CA ALA A 37 -13.33 -7.53 -13.32
C ALA A 37 -12.43 -6.34 -13.72
N GLY A 38 -11.73 -5.74 -12.76
CA GLY A 38 -10.91 -4.54 -12.99
C GLY A 38 -9.61 -4.56 -12.20
N LEU A 39 -8.60 -3.89 -12.75
CA LEU A 39 -7.34 -3.65 -12.05
C LEU A 39 -7.57 -2.65 -10.93
N GLN A 40 -7.35 -3.08 -9.68
CA GLN A 40 -7.53 -2.23 -8.51
C GLN A 40 -6.32 -1.32 -8.28
N HIS A 41 -5.11 -1.87 -8.40
CA HIS A 41 -3.87 -1.11 -8.32
C HIS A 41 -2.70 -1.85 -8.95
N ALA A 42 -1.65 -1.10 -9.27
CA ALA A 42 -0.36 -1.63 -9.66
C ALA A 42 0.70 -1.13 -8.67
N ALA A 43 1.54 -2.05 -8.20
CA ALA A 43 2.63 -1.76 -7.29
C ALA A 43 3.97 -1.74 -8.05
N PHE A 44 4.74 -0.68 -7.88
CA PHE A 44 6.08 -0.53 -8.44
C PHE A 44 7.13 -0.69 -7.34
N ALA A 45 8.17 -1.45 -7.62
CA ALA A 45 9.29 -1.61 -6.71
C ALA A 45 10.27 -0.42 -6.87
N CYS A 46 10.64 0.18 -5.75
CA CYS A 46 11.62 1.24 -5.61
C CYS A 46 12.79 0.73 -4.78
N ARG A 47 14.01 1.19 -5.12
CA ARG A 47 15.21 0.87 -4.34
C ARG A 47 15.35 1.74 -3.10
N ASP A 48 14.90 3.00 -3.18
CA ASP A 48 14.90 3.98 -2.11
C ASP A 48 13.63 4.83 -2.24
N LEU A 49 12.59 4.43 -1.52
CA LEU A 49 11.28 5.05 -1.55
C LEU A 49 11.29 6.42 -0.85
N PRO A 50 11.93 6.61 0.32
CA PRO A 50 12.05 7.94 0.92
C PRO A 50 12.73 8.95 -0.02
N ALA A 51 13.85 8.58 -0.65
CA ALA A 51 14.52 9.48 -1.59
C ALA A 51 13.67 9.76 -2.84
N ALA A 52 12.94 8.76 -3.35
CA ALA A 52 12.02 8.96 -4.46
C ALA A 52 10.89 9.95 -4.10
N CYS A 53 10.36 9.89 -2.86
CA CYS A 53 9.35 10.82 -2.39
C CYS A 53 9.88 12.27 -2.33
N ASP A 54 11.13 12.45 -1.91
CA ASP A 54 11.75 13.78 -1.85
C ASP A 54 12.04 14.38 -3.24
N GLN A 55 12.38 13.53 -4.22
CA GLN A 55 12.70 13.97 -5.58
C GLN A 55 11.45 14.22 -6.43
N LEU A 56 10.36 13.49 -6.18
CA LEU A 56 9.14 13.53 -6.98
C LEU A 56 8.03 14.28 -6.24
N ALA A 57 8.09 15.62 -6.27
CA ALA A 57 7.04 16.48 -5.70
C ALA A 57 5.63 16.14 -6.23
N GLU A 58 5.52 15.67 -7.47
CA GLU A 58 4.26 15.16 -8.05
C GLU A 58 3.71 13.95 -7.29
N VAL A 59 4.58 13.02 -6.89
CA VAL A 59 4.17 11.83 -6.13
C VAL A 59 3.59 12.25 -4.79
N ALA A 60 4.26 13.17 -4.09
CA ALA A 60 3.78 13.71 -2.82
C ALA A 60 2.39 14.37 -2.93
N ARG A 61 2.09 15.06 -4.05
CA ARG A 61 0.76 15.68 -4.27
C ARG A 61 -0.35 14.67 -4.49
N HIS A 62 -0.02 13.52 -5.05
CA HIS A 62 -0.97 12.44 -5.30
C HIS A 62 -0.98 11.39 -4.20
N THR A 63 -0.21 11.55 -3.13
CA THR A 63 -0.19 10.58 -2.02
C THR A 63 -1.53 10.56 -1.27
N LEU A 64 -1.93 9.36 -0.88
CA LEU A 64 -3.07 9.11 -0.03
C LEU A 64 -2.78 9.61 1.39
N PRO A 65 -3.61 10.49 1.96
CA PRO A 65 -3.40 10.98 3.31
C PRO A 65 -3.66 9.88 4.34
N ILE A 66 -2.65 9.55 5.14
CA ILE A 66 -2.71 8.57 6.21
C ILE A 66 -2.95 9.29 7.55
N PRO A 67 -3.94 8.84 8.33
CA PRO A 67 -4.24 9.40 9.64
C PRO A 67 -3.02 9.45 10.58
N ALA A 68 -2.85 10.55 11.32
CA ALA A 68 -1.71 10.75 12.21
C ALA A 68 -1.57 9.66 13.29
N ASN A 69 -2.70 9.14 13.80
CA ASN A 69 -2.72 8.08 14.80
C ASN A 69 -2.05 6.78 14.33
N TYR A 70 -1.99 6.52 13.02
CA TYR A 70 -1.24 5.38 12.49
C TYR A 70 0.25 5.46 12.88
N TYR A 71 0.83 6.65 12.83
CA TYR A 71 2.23 6.88 13.14
C TYR A 71 2.50 6.80 14.64
N ASP A 72 1.55 7.26 15.47
CA ASP A 72 1.61 7.10 16.92
C ASP A 72 1.62 5.62 17.31
N ASP A 73 0.74 4.82 16.69
CA ASP A 73 0.68 3.36 16.88
C ASP A 73 1.98 2.68 16.39
N LEU A 74 2.54 3.18 15.28
CA LEU A 74 3.79 2.65 14.73
C LEU A 74 4.97 2.89 15.68
N LEU A 75 5.05 4.10 16.25
CA LEU A 75 6.04 4.47 17.26
C LEU A 75 5.90 3.61 18.51
N ALA A 76 4.67 3.33 18.96
CA ALA A 76 4.43 2.46 20.11
C ALA A 76 4.86 1.00 19.84
N ARG A 77 4.74 0.52 18.59
CA ARG A 77 5.07 -0.86 18.20
C ARG A 77 6.55 -1.09 17.96
N PHE A 78 7.25 -0.14 17.34
CA PHE A 78 8.63 -0.31 16.89
C PHE A 78 9.63 0.61 17.60
N GLY A 79 9.16 1.53 18.44
CA GLY A 79 10.01 2.45 19.19
C GLY A 79 10.83 3.38 18.30
N GLY A 80 11.99 3.82 18.82
CA GLY A 80 12.87 4.78 18.16
C GLY A 80 13.76 4.23 17.04
N GLU A 81 13.56 2.98 16.61
CA GLU A 81 14.30 2.38 15.50
C GLU A 81 13.94 3.00 14.13
N LEU A 82 12.77 3.65 14.05
CA LEU A 82 12.23 4.23 12.82
C LEU A 82 12.13 5.75 12.95
N ASP A 83 12.48 6.47 11.89
CA ASP A 83 12.14 7.89 11.77
C ASP A 83 10.65 8.03 11.39
N VAL A 84 9.79 7.85 12.40
CA VAL A 84 8.33 7.99 12.26
C VAL A 84 7.96 9.38 11.75
N GLY A 85 8.74 10.41 12.09
CA GLY A 85 8.52 11.77 11.60
C GLY A 85 8.72 11.89 10.09
N GLN A 86 9.75 11.24 9.53
CA GLN A 86 9.93 11.13 8.09
C GLN A 86 8.77 10.37 7.43
N LEU A 87 8.39 9.21 7.98
CA LEU A 87 7.29 8.40 7.46
C LEU A 87 5.98 9.20 7.43
N GLN A 88 5.69 9.95 8.49
CA GLN A 88 4.51 10.81 8.57
C GLN A 88 4.56 11.94 7.56
N ARG A 89 5.67 12.66 7.42
CA ARG A 89 5.80 13.74 6.43
C ARG A 89 5.58 13.25 5.00
N GLN A 90 6.08 12.06 4.69
CA GLN A 90 6.01 11.46 3.35
C GLN A 90 4.76 10.57 3.15
N GLN A 91 3.91 10.43 4.18
CA GLN A 91 2.71 9.60 4.16
C GLN A 91 3.01 8.12 3.83
N LEU A 92 4.18 7.64 4.26
CA LEU A 92 4.65 6.27 4.08
C LEU A 92 4.04 5.36 5.12
N LEU A 93 3.69 4.15 4.71
CA LEU A 93 3.32 3.07 5.60
C LEU A 93 4.51 2.12 5.76
N TYR A 94 4.56 1.45 6.90
CA TYR A 94 5.64 0.56 7.26
C TYR A 94 5.12 -0.77 7.82
N ASP A 95 5.77 -1.86 7.46
CA ASP A 95 5.55 -3.20 8.02
C ASP A 95 6.89 -3.91 8.21
N ARG A 96 6.95 -4.83 9.18
CA ARG A 96 8.13 -5.66 9.43
C ARG A 96 7.69 -7.11 9.57
N ASP A 97 8.33 -8.00 8.83
CA ASP A 97 8.04 -9.42 8.96
C ASP A 97 8.76 -10.06 10.16
N PRO A 98 8.35 -11.27 10.59
CA PRO A 98 9.00 -11.97 11.70
C PRO A 98 10.46 -12.33 11.47
N GLN A 99 10.96 -12.26 10.23
CA GLN A 99 12.36 -12.53 9.88
C GLN A 99 13.22 -11.26 9.95
N GLY A 100 12.62 -10.10 10.26
CA GLY A 100 13.30 -8.81 10.34
C GLY A 100 13.38 -8.07 9.01
N GLY A 101 12.64 -8.52 7.99
CA GLY A 101 12.51 -7.79 6.72
C GLY A 101 11.63 -6.56 6.89
N ASP A 102 12.06 -5.41 6.37
CA ASP A 102 11.27 -4.18 6.40
C ASP A 102 10.55 -3.95 5.07
N PHE A 103 9.36 -3.36 5.16
CA PHE A 103 8.53 -3.02 4.03
C PHE A 103 8.02 -1.60 4.16
N LEU A 104 8.42 -0.76 3.21
CA LEU A 104 7.90 0.58 3.06
C LEU A 104 6.98 0.59 1.86
N HIS A 105 5.86 1.29 1.97
CA HIS A 105 4.97 1.47 0.84
C HIS A 105 4.16 2.75 0.91
N LEU A 106 3.89 3.31 -0.26
CA LEU A 106 3.17 4.55 -0.48
C LEU A 106 2.00 4.26 -1.41
N TYR A 107 0.81 4.73 -1.05
CA TYR A 107 -0.36 4.66 -1.92
C TYR A 107 -0.65 6.02 -2.53
N THR A 108 -0.98 6.05 -3.82
CA THR A 108 -1.57 7.23 -4.42
C THR A 108 -3.07 7.28 -4.15
N ARG A 109 -3.64 8.48 -4.24
CA ARG A 109 -5.08 8.68 -4.35
C ARG A 109 -5.58 7.97 -5.62
N PRO A 110 -6.81 7.45 -5.61
CA PRO A 110 -7.40 6.87 -6.81
C PRO A 110 -7.64 7.95 -7.86
N PHE A 111 -7.32 7.64 -9.13
CA PHE A 111 -7.57 8.57 -10.26
C PHE A 111 -9.07 8.81 -10.51
N THR A 112 -9.89 7.88 -10.04
CA THR A 112 -11.35 8.00 -10.02
C THR A 112 -11.83 7.20 -8.83
N VAL A 113 -12.76 7.76 -8.04
CA VAL A 113 -13.29 7.14 -6.82
C VAL A 113 -13.64 5.68 -7.08
N GLY A 114 -13.03 4.77 -6.31
CA GLY A 114 -13.29 3.34 -6.37
C GLY A 114 -12.72 2.58 -7.58
N ARG A 115 -11.82 3.17 -8.38
CA ARG A 115 -11.23 2.51 -9.55
C ARG A 115 -9.78 2.06 -9.33
N PHE A 116 -8.83 2.85 -9.81
CA PHE A 116 -7.41 2.48 -9.92
C PHE A 116 -6.53 3.47 -9.17
N PHE A 117 -5.51 2.96 -8.50
CA PHE A 117 -4.46 3.72 -7.84
C PHE A 117 -3.11 3.03 -8.05
N PHE A 118 -2.03 3.73 -7.77
CA PHE A 118 -0.69 3.17 -7.76
C PHE A 118 -0.18 2.96 -6.34
N GLU A 119 0.70 1.98 -6.20
CA GLU A 119 1.46 1.75 -5.00
C GLU A 119 2.95 1.80 -5.35
N LEU A 120 3.75 2.49 -4.54
CA LEU A 120 5.21 2.40 -4.60
C LEU A 120 5.66 1.60 -3.39
N THR A 121 6.58 0.67 -3.59
CA THR A 121 7.00 -0.28 -2.55
C THR A 121 8.50 -0.39 -2.49
N GLU A 122 9.05 -0.50 -1.29
CA GLU A 122 10.44 -0.83 -1.06
C GLU A 122 10.51 -1.96 -0.06
N ARG A 123 11.25 -3.01 -0.44
CA ARG A 123 11.45 -4.22 0.37
C ARG A 123 12.91 -4.26 0.76
N ARG A 124 13.18 -4.30 2.07
CA ARG A 124 14.52 -4.40 2.62
C ARG A 124 14.68 -5.73 3.35
N ALA A 125 15.94 -6.16 3.49
CA ALA A 125 16.31 -7.35 4.25
C ALA A 125 15.48 -8.61 3.92
N GLY A 126 15.07 -8.79 2.66
CA GLY A 126 14.38 -9.99 2.20
C GLY A 126 12.88 -10.05 2.45
N TYR A 127 12.22 -8.94 2.82
CA TYR A 127 10.79 -8.93 3.13
C TYR A 127 9.92 -9.61 2.05
N ALA A 128 9.26 -10.71 2.44
CA ALA A 128 8.54 -11.59 1.51
C ALA A 128 7.01 -11.39 1.51
N LEU A 129 6.46 -10.76 2.54
CA LEU A 129 5.00 -10.61 2.75
C LEU A 129 4.39 -9.48 1.90
N TYR A 130 3.11 -9.17 2.08
CA TYR A 130 2.36 -8.24 1.23
C TYR A 130 1.80 -7.02 1.98
N GLY A 131 2.34 -6.67 3.15
CA GLY A 131 1.89 -5.51 3.92
C GLY A 131 0.45 -5.63 4.41
N ALA A 132 -0.01 -6.85 4.72
CA ALA A 132 -1.41 -7.10 5.06
C ALA A 132 -1.89 -6.30 6.28
N ALA A 133 -1.00 -6.01 7.24
CA ALA A 133 -1.28 -5.16 8.39
C ALA A 133 -1.75 -3.75 8.00
N ASN A 134 -1.20 -3.21 6.91
CA ASN A 134 -1.47 -1.86 6.44
C ASN A 134 -2.68 -1.78 5.51
N ALA A 135 -3.24 -2.93 5.09
CA ALA A 135 -4.40 -2.97 4.21
C ALA A 135 -5.63 -2.29 4.84
N ALA A 136 -5.87 -2.46 6.14
CA ALA A 136 -7.00 -1.83 6.83
C ALA A 136 -6.88 -0.30 6.84
N VAL A 137 -5.67 0.21 7.09
CA VAL A 137 -5.36 1.65 7.12
C VAL A 137 -5.59 2.28 5.75
N ARG A 138 -5.08 1.64 4.69
CA ARG A 138 -5.33 2.06 3.30
C ARG A 138 -6.82 2.11 2.99
N LEU A 139 -7.56 1.05 3.35
CA LEU A 139 -8.99 0.97 3.09
C LEU A 139 -9.77 2.09 3.78
N ALA A 140 -9.39 2.44 5.01
CA ALA A 140 -9.97 3.56 5.75
C ALA A 140 -9.64 4.89 5.07
N ALA A 141 -8.37 5.14 4.75
CA ALA A 141 -7.93 6.38 4.10
C ALA A 141 -8.59 6.60 2.73
N MET A 142 -8.79 5.54 1.95
CA MET A 142 -9.49 5.60 0.65
C MET A 142 -11.00 5.85 0.73
N GLN A 143 -11.63 5.73 1.91
CA GLN A 143 -13.05 6.07 2.06
C GLN A 143 -13.31 7.58 2.09
N TYR A 144 -12.27 8.37 2.36
CA TYR A 144 -12.34 9.83 2.51
C TYR A 144 -11.76 10.59 1.30
N CYS A 145 -11.51 9.90 0.17
CA CYS A 145 -10.97 10.43 -1.08
C CYS A 145 -11.84 10.00 -2.27
#